data_AF-I9KA10-F1
#
_entry.id   AF-I9KA10-F1
#
_cell.length_a   1.000
_cell.length_b   1.000
_cell.length_c   1.000
_cell.angle_alpha   90.00
_cell.angle_beta   90.00
_cell.angle_gamma   90.00
#
_symmetry.space_group_name_H-M   'P 1'
#
loop_
_entity.id
_entity.type
_entity.pdbx_description
1 polymer ?
#
loop_
_entity_poly.entity_id
_entity_poly.type
_entity_poly.pdbx_seq_one_letter_code
_entity_poly.pdbx_strand_id
1 'polypeptide(L)' 'MGDSVMYDSPTEFLHEAANSGDLCVAQSVLPDDDGTYTVSCSCERWMANAPSMEEGLRPARVHTGSQR' A
#
# COMPACT_ATOMS: atom_id res chain seq x y z
N MET A 1 7.59 -15.58 33.60
CA MET A 1 8.25 -15.34 32.30
C MET A 1 7.17 -14.81 31.38
N GLY A 2 7.09 -13.49 31.19
CA GLY A 2 6.10 -12.85 30.32
C GLY A 2 6.72 -12.73 28.94
N ASP A 3 6.28 -13.63 28.05
CA ASP A 3 6.75 -13.76 26.68
C ASP A 3 6.64 -12.43 25.93
N SER A 4 7.71 -12.09 25.24
CA SER A 4 7.91 -10.83 24.54
C SER A 4 6.83 -10.68 23.47
N VAL A 5 5.83 -9.83 23.73
CA VAL A 5 4.86 -9.40 22.72
C VAL A 5 5.67 -8.79 21.57
N MET A 6 5.77 -9.57 20.50
CA MET A 6 6.39 -9.29 19.21
C MET A 6 6.24 -7.81 18.80
N TYR A 7 7.20 -7.00 19.19
CA TYR A 7 7.41 -5.68 18.59
C TYR A 7 8.32 -5.88 17.40
N ASP A 8 7.82 -6.60 16.39
CA ASP A 8 8.45 -6.65 15.08
C ASP A 8 8.43 -5.20 14.57
N SER A 9 9.62 -4.61 14.51
CA SER A 9 9.74 -3.16 14.36
C SER A 9 9.15 -2.74 13.01
N PRO A 10 8.42 -1.62 12.92
CA PRO A 10 7.85 -1.10 11.66
C PRO A 10 8.88 -1.00 10.51
N THR A 11 10.16 -0.96 10.86
CA THR A 11 11.30 -0.91 9.96
C THR A 11 11.53 -2.21 9.17
N GLU A 12 11.30 -3.40 9.74
CA GLU A 12 11.44 -4.68 9.02
C GLU A 12 10.38 -4.77 7.90
N PHE A 13 9.13 -4.44 8.21
CA PHE A 13 8.04 -4.36 7.22
C PHE A 13 8.37 -3.39 6.07
N LEU A 14 8.93 -2.22 6.39
CA LEU A 14 9.33 -1.24 5.37
C LEU A 14 10.50 -1.75 4.51
N HIS A 15 11.44 -2.50 5.09
CA HIS A 15 12.55 -3.10 4.37
C HIS A 15 12.13 -4.23 3.44
N GLU A 16 11.23 -5.11 3.88
CA GLU A 16 10.60 -6.13 3.04
C GLU A 16 9.79 -5.47 1.92
N ALA A 17 9.01 -4.43 2.24
CA ALA A 17 8.23 -3.71 1.24
C ALA A 17 9.10 -3.07 0.14
N ALA A 18 10.23 -2.48 0.53
CA ALA A 18 11.17 -1.85 -0.40
C ALA A 18 11.98 -2.86 -1.23
N ASN A 19 12.32 -4.04 -0.69
CA ASN A 19 13.03 -5.09 -1.43
C ASN A 19 12.12 -5.89 -2.37
N SER A 20 10.80 -5.73 -2.23
CA SER A 20 9.81 -6.48 -2.96
C SER A 20 9.30 -5.73 -4.19
N GLY A 21 10.18 -5.12 -5.00
CA GLY A 21 9.77 -4.40 -6.22
C GLY A 21 8.89 -5.22 -7.18
N ASP A 22 8.86 -6.55 -7.05
CA ASP A 22 7.96 -7.43 -7.80
C ASP A 22 6.68 -7.86 -7.04
N LEU A 23 6.55 -7.57 -5.74
CA LEU A 23 5.38 -7.92 -4.93
C LEU A 23 4.51 -6.70 -4.64
N CYS A 24 3.19 -6.92 -4.67
CA CYS A 24 2.21 -5.91 -4.31
C CYS A 24 2.04 -5.85 -2.78
N VAL A 25 3.02 -5.29 -2.07
CA VAL A 25 3.10 -5.31 -0.59
C VAL A 25 2.77 -3.97 0.07
N ALA A 26 2.89 -2.85 -0.65
CA ALA A 26 2.51 -1.54 -0.15
C ALA A 26 1.75 -0.73 -1.21
N GLN A 27 0.86 0.14 -0.73
CA GLN A 27 0.05 1.04 -1.54
C GLN A 27 -0.08 2.40 -0.90
N SER A 28 -0.23 3.42 -1.76
CA SER A 28 -0.47 4.80 -1.35
C SER A 28 -1.67 5.37 -2.07
N VAL A 29 -2.44 6.18 -1.34
CA VAL A 29 -3.51 7.03 -1.87
C VAL A 29 -3.15 8.46 -1.47
N LEU A 30 -2.69 9.26 -2.42
CA LEU A 30 -2.18 10.61 -2.19
C LEU A 30 -3.10 11.63 -2.86
N PRO A 31 -3.47 12.73 -2.19
CA PRO A 31 -4.24 13.80 -2.83
C PRO A 31 -3.42 14.48 -3.92
N ASP A 32 -4.08 14.82 -5.02
CA ASP A 32 -3.55 15.59 -6.14
C ASP A 32 -4.08 17.04 -6.11
N ASP A 33 -3.42 17.94 -6.83
CA ASP A 33 -3.76 19.37 -6.86
C ASP A 33 -5.14 19.62 -7.53
N ASP A 34 -5.56 18.72 -8.43
CA ASP A 34 -6.88 18.78 -9.11
C ASP A 34 -8.05 18.30 -8.19
N GLY A 35 -7.78 17.97 -6.94
CA GLY A 35 -8.78 17.46 -5.98
C GLY A 35 -9.10 15.97 -6.17
N THR A 36 -8.37 15.29 -7.05
CA THR A 36 -8.41 13.84 -7.22
C THR A 36 -7.37 13.17 -6.32
N TYR A 37 -7.30 11.84 -6.35
CA TYR A 37 -6.36 11.05 -5.58
C TYR A 37 -5.57 10.13 -6.50
N THR A 38 -4.25 10.20 -6.41
CA THR A 38 -3.35 9.26 -7.07
C THR A 38 -3.18 8.03 -6.21
N VAL A 39 -3.48 6.87 -6.80
CA VAL A 39 -3.31 5.56 -6.18
C VAL A 39 -2.16 4.86 -6.86
N SER A 40 -1.20 4.37 -6.10
CA SER A 40 -0.03 3.67 -6.63
C SER A 40 0.34 2.47 -5.76
N CYS A 41 1.03 1.51 -6.38
CA CYS A 41 1.59 0.35 -5.69
C CYS A 41 3.12 0.44 -5.68
N SER A 42 3.73 -0.08 -4.62
CA SER A 42 5.20 -0.21 -4.49
C SER A 42 5.84 -1.11 -5.54
N CYS A 43 5.05 -1.88 -6.30
CA CYS A 43 5.55 -2.70 -7.41
C CYS A 43 5.90 -1.90 -8.67
N GLU A 44 5.64 -0.58 -8.68
CA GLU A 44 5.92 0.37 -9.78
C GLU A 44 5.22 0.06 -11.12
N ARG A 45 4.47 -1.04 -11.21
CA ARG A 45 3.76 -1.50 -12.42
C ARG A 45 2.33 -0.99 -12.51
N TRP A 46 1.81 -0.37 -11.46
CA TRP A 46 0.41 0.04 -11.39
C TRP A 46 0.22 1.38 -10.70
N MET A 47 -0.58 2.22 -11.38
CA MET A 47 -1.01 3.52 -10.91
C MET A 47 -2.41 3.80 -11.46
N ALA A 48 -3.25 4.46 -10.66
CA ALA A 48 -4.61 4.87 -11.03
C ALA A 48 -4.93 6.24 -10.41
N ASN A 49 -5.99 6.88 -10.93
CA ASN A 49 -6.56 8.10 -10.36
C ASN A 49 -7.99 7.81 -9.87
N ALA A 50 -8.38 8.42 -8.75
CA ALA A 50 -9.71 8.27 -8.17
C ALA A 50 -10.28 9.63 -7.74
N PRO A 51 -11.60 9.84 -7.85
CA PRO A 51 -12.24 11.10 -7.47
C PRO A 51 -12.31 11.30 -5.95
N SER A 52 -12.15 10.22 -5.17
CA SER A 52 -12.18 10.23 -3.71
C SER A 52 -11.21 9.19 -3.14
N MET A 53 -10.75 9.40 -1.92
CA MET A 53 -9.89 8.44 -1.21
C MET A 53 -10.53 7.03 -1.13
N GLU A 54 -11.82 6.95 -0.81
CA GLU A 54 -12.56 5.68 -0.72
C GLU A 54 -12.59 4.92 -2.06
N GLU A 55 -12.83 5.65 -3.16
CA GLU A 55 -12.81 5.09 -4.52
C GLU A 55 -11.40 4.72 -4.96
N GLY A 56 -10.36 5.34 -4.39
CA GLY A 56 -8.97 4.95 -4.59
C GLY A 56 -8.57 3.68 -3.84
N LEU A 57 -9.14 3.44 -2.66
CA LEU A 57 -8.87 2.24 -1.86
C LEU A 57 -9.42 0.96 -2.49
N ARG A 58 -10.51 1.03 -3.24
CA ARG A 58 -11.10 -0.12 -3.96
C ARG A 58 -10.14 -0.79 -4.94
N PRO A 59 -9.63 -0.09 -5.98
CA PRO A 59 -8.71 -0.68 -6.95
C PRO A 59 -7.38 -1.06 -6.30
N ALA A 60 -6.98 -0.32 -5.25
CA ALA A 60 -5.81 -0.66 -4.46
C ALA A 60 -5.93 -2.09 -3.87
N ARG A 61 -7.01 -2.38 -3.15
CA ARG A 61 -7.29 -3.70 -2.55
C ARG A 61 -7.40 -4.84 -3.57
N VAL A 62 -7.95 -4.55 -4.76
CA VAL A 62 -8.00 -5.52 -5.87
C VAL A 62 -6.60 -5.85 -6.34
N HIS A 63 -5.75 -4.84 -6.51
CA HIS A 63 -4.40 -4.99 -7.04
C HIS A 63 -3.45 -5.77 -6.11
N THR A 64 -3.58 -5.63 -4.80
CA THR A 64 -2.78 -6.39 -3.81
C THR A 64 -3.34 -7.77 -3.49
N GLY A 65 -4.49 -8.14 -4.06
CA GLY A 65 -5.14 -9.41 -3.74
C GLY A 65 -5.65 -9.50 -2.30
N SER A 66 -5.76 -8.39 -1.57
CA SER A 66 -6.25 -8.33 -0.17
C SER A 66 -7.75 -8.61 -0.02
N GLN A 67 -8.44 -9.05 -1.08
CA GLN A 67 -9.84 -9.49 -1.09
C GLN A 67 -9.99 -11.01 -1.26
N ARG A 68 -8.95 -11.80 -0.98
CA ARG A 68 -9.06 -13.27 -0.95
C ARG A 68 -9.60 -13.80 0.36
#